data_AF-C6T0D9-F1
#
_entry.id   AF-C6T0D9-F1
#
_cell.length_a   1.000
_cell.length_b   1.000
_cell.length_c   1.000
_cell.angle_alpha   90.00
_cell.angle_beta   90.00
_cell.angle_gamma   90.00
#
_symmetry.space_group_name_H-M   'P 1'
#
loop_
_entity.id
_entity.type
_entity.pdbx_description
1 polymer ?
#
loop_
_entity_poly.entity_id
_entity_poly.type
_entity_poly.pdbx_seq_one_letter_code
_entity_poly.pdbx_strand_id
1 'polypeptide(L)'
;MKQKCLVVLVFVVLLACAVGWDEGIPGGWNPIKNINDPHVTEIANFAVTEYDKQSGEKLKLVKVIKGDLQVVAGLNYRLSLTASDSNNY
;
A
#
# COMPACT_ATOMS: atom_id res chain seq x y z
N MET A 1 39.53 -4.83 30.16
CA MET A 1 38.85 -5.71 29.17
C MET A 1 37.34 -5.50 29.03
N LYS A 2 36.65 -4.74 29.91
CA LYS A 2 35.18 -4.66 29.92
C LYS A 2 34.56 -3.54 29.06
N GLN A 3 35.35 -2.55 28.63
CA GLN A 3 34.87 -1.39 27.86
C GLN A 3 34.70 -1.68 26.35
N LYS A 4 35.44 -2.63 25.79
CA LYS A 4 35.35 -2.99 24.37
C LYS A 4 34.00 -3.62 24.02
N CYS A 5 33.44 -4.43 24.92
CA CYS A 5 32.15 -5.09 24.70
C CYS A 5 30.98 -4.09 24.75
N LEU A 6 31.05 -3.11 25.65
CA LEU A 6 30.04 -2.04 25.76
C LEU A 6 30.06 -1.10 24.53
N VAL A 7 31.25 -0.76 24.02
CA VAL A 7 31.38 0.04 22.79
C VAL A 7 30.85 -0.71 21.56
N VAL A 8 31.11 -2.03 21.47
CA VAL A 8 30.58 -2.88 20.38
C VAL A 8 29.06 -2.98 20.46
N LEU A 9 28.49 -3.16 21.65
CA LEU A 9 27.03 -3.20 21.84
C LEU A 9 26.36 -1.88 21.45
N VAL A 10 26.95 -0.73 21.80
CA VAL A 10 26.42 0.60 21.41
C VAL A 10 26.43 0.78 19.90
N PHE A 11 27.49 0.36 19.20
CA PHE A 11 27.57 0.45 17.73
C PHE A 11 26.55 -0.45 17.01
N VAL A 12 26.29 -1.66 17.54
CA VAL A 12 25.29 -2.58 16.96
C VAL A 12 23.87 -2.04 17.15
N VAL A 13 23.56 -1.43 18.30
CA VAL A 13 22.26 -0.80 18.54
C VAL A 13 22.06 0.41 17.61
N LEU A 14 23.09 1.25 17.42
CA LEU A 14 23.03 2.39 16.50
C LEU A 14 22.79 1.98 15.05
N LEU A 15 23.37 0.87 14.59
CA LEU A 15 23.13 0.32 13.26
C LEU A 15 21.71 -0.26 13.10
N ALA A 16 21.14 -0.83 14.16
CA ALA A 16 19.75 -1.33 14.15
C ALA A 16 18.72 -0.18 14.13
N CYS A 17 19.02 0.97 14.76
CA CYS A 17 18.16 2.15 14.72
C CYS A 17 18.19 2.90 13.37
N ALA A 18 19.23 2.67 12.55
CA ALA A 18 19.40 3.33 11.26
C ALA A 18 18.58 2.70 10.13
N VAL A 19 17.86 1.60 10.39
CA VAL A 19 16.83 1.12 9.47
C VAL A 19 15.68 2.11 9.57
N GLY A 20 15.62 3.07 8.66
CA GLY A 20 14.62 4.12 8.67
C GLY A 20 13.22 3.51 8.60
N TRP A 21 12.41 3.75 9.62
CA TRP A 21 11.00 3.45 9.55
C TRP A 21 10.41 4.48 8.60
N ASP A 22 10.13 4.06 7.36
CA ASP A 22 9.29 4.84 6.44
C ASP A 22 7.84 4.73 6.94
N GLU A 23 7.59 5.36 8.09
CA GLU A 23 6.28 5.62 8.65
C GLU A 23 5.75 6.86 7.92
N GLY A 24 4.84 6.62 6.99
CA GLY A 24 4.24 7.68 6.18
C GLY A 24 3.69 8.82 7.03
N ILE A 25 3.70 10.04 6.47
CA ILE A 25 3.23 11.25 7.17
C ILE A 25 1.75 11.06 7.55
N PRO A 26 1.37 11.13 8.84
CA PRO A 26 -0.03 11.06 9.26
C PRO A 26 -0.87 12.13 8.56
N GLY A 27 -2.04 11.76 8.04
CA GLY A 27 -2.90 12.65 7.25
C GLY A 27 -2.41 12.93 5.82
N GLY A 28 -1.17 12.57 5.46
CA GLY A 28 -0.64 12.67 4.10
C GLY A 28 -0.96 11.44 3.24
N TRP A 29 -0.93 11.62 1.92
CA TRP A 29 -0.92 10.49 0.98
C TRP A 29 0.48 9.90 0.92
N ASN A 30 0.59 8.61 1.19
CA ASN A 30 1.85 7.86 1.13
C ASN A 30 1.72 6.71 0.13
N PRO A 31 2.76 6.42 -0.69
CA PRO A 31 2.70 5.32 -1.64
C PRO A 31 2.45 3.95 -0.98
N ILE A 32 1.59 3.14 -1.58
CA ILE A 32 1.39 1.75 -1.17
C ILE A 32 2.61 0.93 -1.63
N LYS A 33 3.37 0.39 -0.67
CA LYS A 33 4.61 -0.37 -0.94
C LYS A 33 4.36 -1.66 -1.72
N ASN A 34 3.32 -2.39 -1.35
CA ASN A 34 2.93 -3.63 -2.02
C ASN A 34 1.54 -3.49 -2.63
N ILE A 35 1.47 -3.14 -3.91
CA ILE A 35 0.20 -3.05 -4.64
C ILE A 35 -0.44 -4.42 -4.91
N ASN A 36 0.32 -5.51 -4.74
CA ASN A 36 -0.17 -6.88 -4.87
C ASN A 36 -0.65 -7.44 -3.52
N ASP A 37 -0.75 -6.61 -2.49
CA ASP A 37 -1.37 -7.00 -1.23
C ASP A 37 -2.82 -7.47 -1.51
N PRO A 38 -3.24 -8.65 -0.98
CA PRO A 38 -4.59 -9.16 -1.19
C PRO A 38 -5.68 -8.18 -0.80
N HIS A 39 -5.46 -7.37 0.23
CA HIS A 39 -6.43 -6.37 0.68
C HIS A 39 -6.55 -5.18 -0.28
N VAL A 40 -5.43 -4.75 -0.88
CA VAL A 40 -5.47 -3.72 -1.95
C VAL A 40 -6.22 -4.24 -3.18
N THR A 41 -6.04 -5.53 -3.49
CA THR A 41 -6.76 -6.20 -4.58
C THR A 41 -8.25 -6.33 -4.28
N GLU A 42 -8.63 -6.63 -3.05
CA GLU A 42 -10.03 -6.66 -2.60
C GLU A 42 -10.71 -5.29 -2.76
N ILE A 43 -10.05 -4.21 -2.31
CA ILE A 43 -10.56 -2.84 -2.46
C ILE A 43 -10.72 -2.46 -3.93
N ALA A 44 -9.75 -2.82 -4.78
CA ALA A 44 -9.83 -2.58 -6.22
C ALA A 44 -11.00 -3.34 -6.86
N ASN A 45 -11.23 -4.60 -6.48
CA ASN A 45 -12.37 -5.38 -6.96
C ASN A 45 -13.71 -4.78 -6.52
N PHE A 46 -13.79 -4.33 -5.26
CA PHE A 46 -14.96 -3.63 -4.75
C PHE A 46 -15.25 -2.37 -5.58
N ALA A 47 -14.23 -1.53 -5.83
CA ALA A 47 -14.39 -0.31 -6.61
C ALA A 47 -14.89 -0.58 -8.05
N VAL A 48 -14.31 -1.57 -8.74
CA VAL A 48 -14.77 -1.97 -10.08
C VAL A 48 -16.20 -2.50 -10.04
N THR A 49 -16.54 -3.35 -9.06
CA THR A 49 -17.87 -3.94 -8.92
C THR A 49 -18.96 -2.89 -8.65
N GLU A 50 -18.68 -1.92 -7.79
CA GLU A 50 -19.65 -0.84 -7.51
C GLU A 50 -19.81 0.12 -8.69
N TYR A 51 -18.72 0.41 -9.40
CA TYR A 51 -18.80 1.20 -10.63
C TYR A 51 -19.63 0.47 -11.69
N ASP A 52 -19.40 -0.84 -11.89
CA ASP A 52 -20.14 -1.70 -12.82
C ASP A 52 -21.66 -1.65 -12.57
N LYS A 53 -22.07 -1.77 -11.29
CA LYS A 53 -23.47 -1.65 -10.87
C LYS A 53 -24.09 -0.29 -11.19
N GLN A 54 -23.31 0.78 -11.10
CA GLN A 54 -23.80 2.15 -11.31
C GLN A 54 -23.83 2.55 -12.79
N SER A 55 -22.84 2.11 -13.58
CA SER A 55 -22.73 2.43 -14.99
C SER A 55 -23.53 1.50 -15.89
N GLY A 56 -23.84 0.28 -15.42
CA GLY A 56 -24.45 -0.77 -16.24
C GLY A 56 -23.48 -1.39 -17.25
N GLU A 57 -22.18 -1.16 -17.08
CA GLU A 57 -21.13 -1.82 -17.86
C GLU A 57 -20.99 -3.31 -17.43
N LYS A 58 -19.98 -4.02 -17.95
CA LYS A 58 -19.62 -5.39 -17.52
C LYS A 58 -18.13 -5.52 -17.26
N LEU A 59 -17.60 -4.60 -16.46
CA LEU A 59 -16.18 -4.45 -16.18
C LEU A 59 -15.67 -5.52 -15.22
N LYS A 60 -14.43 -5.95 -15.46
CA LYS A 60 -13.64 -6.78 -14.55
C LYS A 60 -12.31 -6.13 -14.28
N LEU A 61 -11.84 -6.22 -13.03
CA LEU A 61 -10.51 -5.78 -12.66
C LEU A 61 -9.46 -6.62 -13.41
N VAL A 62 -8.52 -5.95 -14.08
CA VAL A 62 -7.36 -6.59 -14.72
C VAL A 62 -6.16 -6.55 -13.77
N LYS A 63 -5.80 -5.35 -13.27
CA LYS A 63 -4.72 -5.16 -12.30
C LYS A 63 -4.74 -3.76 -11.67
N VAL A 64 -4.13 -3.64 -10.50
CA VAL A 64 -3.74 -2.35 -9.91
C VAL A 64 -2.38 -1.95 -10.48
N ILE A 65 -2.24 -0.68 -10.88
CA ILE A 65 -1.00 -0.12 -11.45
C ILE A 65 -0.17 0.56 -10.36
N LYS A 66 -0.84 1.35 -9.51
CA LYS A 66 -0.25 2.10 -8.40
C LYS A 66 -1.33 2.48 -7.40
N GLY A 67 -0.94 2.82 -6.18
CA GLY A 67 -1.86 3.39 -5.23
C GLY A 67 -1.19 4.13 -4.10
N ASP A 68 -1.96 4.98 -3.43
CA ASP A 68 -1.57 5.72 -2.24
C ASP A 68 -2.55 5.40 -1.10
N LEU A 69 -2.03 5.42 0.13
CA LEU A 69 -2.76 5.27 1.38
C LEU A 69 -2.69 6.58 2.16
N GLN A 70 -3.81 6.98 2.75
CA GLN A 70 -3.86 8.08 3.70
C GLN A 70 -4.53 7.61 4.98
N VAL A 71 -3.86 7.86 6.12
CA VAL A 71 -4.38 7.56 7.45
C VAL A 71 -5.06 8.82 8.01
N VAL A 72 -6.34 8.71 8.35
CA VAL A 72 -7.19 9.75 8.96
C VAL A 72 -7.90 9.17 10.19
N ALA A 73 -9.16 9.52 10.47
CA ALA A 73 -10.06 8.72 11.31
C ALA A 73 -10.56 7.45 10.56
N GLY A 74 -9.63 6.67 10.02
CA GLY A 74 -9.86 5.58 9.05
C GLY A 74 -8.75 5.51 8.01
N LEU A 75 -8.97 4.74 6.95
CA LEU A 75 -8.05 4.60 5.82
C LEU A 75 -8.72 5.05 4.53
N ASN A 76 -8.05 5.93 3.78
CA ASN A 76 -8.43 6.24 2.40
C ASN A 76 -7.43 5.58 1.44
N TYR A 77 -7.96 4.93 0.40
CA TYR A 77 -7.17 4.35 -0.68
C TYR A 77 -7.40 5.13 -1.96
N ARG A 78 -6.31 5.49 -2.64
CA ARG A 78 -6.35 6.10 -3.97
C ARG A 78 -5.64 5.19 -4.95
N LEU A 79 -6.40 4.47 -5.77
CA LEU A 79 -5.88 3.45 -6.67
C LEU A 79 -5.97 3.89 -8.13
N SER A 80 -4.92 3.62 -8.90
CA SER A 80 -4.94 3.65 -10.36
C SER A 80 -4.90 2.21 -10.84
N LEU A 81 -5.89 1.81 -11.63
CA LEU A 81 -6.08 0.42 -12.07
C LEU A 81 -6.51 0.35 -13.53
N THR A 82 -6.44 -0.84 -14.11
CA THR A 82 -7.05 -1.16 -15.40
C THR A 82 -8.21 -2.12 -15.20
N ALA A 83 -9.32 -1.88 -15.88
CA ALA A 83 -10.45 -2.77 -15.98
C ALA A 83 -10.80 -2.99 -17.46
N SER A 84 -11.42 -4.14 -17.77
CA SER A 84 -11.83 -4.50 -19.12
C SER A 84 -13.28 -4.96 -19.14
N ASP A 85 -14.02 -4.61 -20.19
CA ASP A 85 -15.34 -5.18 -20.43
C ASP A 85 -15.22 -6.67 -20.75
N SER A 86 -15.96 -7.48 -20.00
CA SER A 86 -16.05 -8.92 -20.17
C SER A 86 -16.57 -9.35 -21.54
N ASN A 87 -17.18 -8.44 -22.32
CA ASN A 87 -17.74 -8.73 -23.65
C ASN A 87 -16.75 -8.53 -24.82
N ASN A 88 -15.54 -8.02 -24.60
CA ASN A 88 -14.57 -7.77 -25.67
C ASN A 88 -13.44 -8.83 -25.70
N TYR A 89 -13.81 -10.07 -26.08
CA TYR A 89 -12.88 -11.09 -26.56
C TYR A 89 -12.89 -11.15 -28.09
#